data_AF-A0A845S6U8-F1
#
_entry.id   AF-A0A845S6U8-F1
#
_cell.length_a   1.000
_cell.length_b   1.000
_cell.length_c   1.000
_cell.angle_alpha   90.00
_cell.angle_beta   90.00
_cell.angle_gamma   90.00
#
_symmetry.space_group_name_H-M   'P 1'
#
loop_
_entity.id
_entity.type
_entity.pdbx_description
1 polymer ?
#
loop_
_entity_poly.entity_id
_entity_poly.type
_entity_poly.pdbx_seq_one_letter_code
_entity_poly.pdbx_strand_id
1 'polypeptide(L)'
;MVPLIDTARTQKEELKEWVRFMHGTGVNDVLSKSDFLRDSFEALASLVHHNKHNSLIQDAVRQYPDLIPRGFTILSVLHGVYTTEPTKKAVMRDFVNLLDEDLIEKELMVCTYARSNKTGAFFPQLVHVLDTIRDIYDAEYFSLQVLPPTSHQAYVLYVLNCADLLCKKVSKEEIFGNLAVCHARLNKVIDLSTRHE
;
A
#
# COMPACT_ATOMS: atom_id res chain seq x y z
N MET A 1 29.00 -11.48 -21.15
CA MET A 1 28.29 -10.76 -20.07
C MET A 1 27.11 -10.04 -20.72
N VAL A 2 25.89 -10.50 -20.48
CA VAL A 2 24.69 -9.72 -20.82
C VAL A 2 24.61 -8.60 -19.78
N PRO A 3 24.48 -7.32 -20.17
CA PRO A 3 24.48 -6.22 -19.21
C PRO A 3 23.23 -6.33 -18.31
N LEU A 4 23.41 -6.21 -17.00
CA LEU A 4 22.35 -6.29 -15.97
C LEU A 4 21.14 -5.37 -16.25
N ILE A 5 21.34 -4.30 -17.01
CA ILE A 5 20.31 -3.34 -17.43
C ILE A 5 19.26 -3.99 -18.35
N ASP A 6 19.65 -4.95 -19.20
CA ASP A 6 18.71 -5.63 -20.09
C ASP A 6 17.81 -6.61 -19.33
N THR A 7 18.29 -7.20 -18.23
CA THR A 7 17.53 -8.17 -17.44
C THR A 7 16.40 -7.49 -16.65
N ALA A 8 16.69 -6.41 -15.92
CA ALA A 8 15.68 -5.69 -15.15
C ALA A 8 14.58 -5.09 -16.05
N ARG A 9 14.98 -4.51 -17.19
CA ARG A 9 14.02 -3.99 -18.17
C ARG A 9 13.12 -5.10 -18.72
N THR A 10 13.69 -6.25 -19.09
CA THR A 10 12.93 -7.40 -19.59
C THR A 10 11.93 -7.89 -18.55
N GLN A 11 12.36 -8.02 -17.29
CA GLN A 11 11.51 -8.48 -16.19
C GLN A 11 10.36 -7.50 -15.89
N LYS A 12 10.60 -6.19 -15.98
CA LYS A 12 9.51 -5.20 -15.89
C LYS A 12 8.51 -5.33 -17.02
N GLU A 13 8.97 -5.56 -18.24
CA GLU A 13 8.08 -5.72 -19.39
C GLU A 13 7.25 -7.00 -19.28
N GLU A 14 7.82 -8.12 -18.82
CA GLU A 14 7.09 -9.36 -18.52
C GLU A 14 5.97 -9.11 -17.49
N LEU A 15 6.27 -8.39 -16.41
CA LEU A 15 5.27 -8.04 -15.39
C LEU A 15 4.17 -7.14 -15.97
N LYS A 16 4.53 -6.14 -16.79
CA LYS A 16 3.56 -5.27 -17.46
C LYS A 16 2.71 -6.02 -18.50
N GLU A 17 3.27 -7.02 -19.16
CA GLU A 17 2.52 -7.92 -20.05
C GLU A 17 1.54 -8.79 -19.27
N TRP A 18 1.95 -9.33 -18.14
CA TRP A 18 1.05 -10.07 -17.25
C TRP A 18 -0.10 -9.19 -16.75
N VAL A 19 0.17 -7.94 -16.32
CA VAL A 19 -0.86 -6.98 -15.95
C VAL A 19 -1.81 -6.70 -17.12
N ARG A 20 -1.27 -6.53 -18.33
CA ARG A 20 -2.07 -6.36 -19.56
C ARG A 20 -2.93 -7.58 -19.86
N PHE A 21 -2.44 -8.79 -19.64
CA PHE A 21 -3.19 -10.02 -19.88
C PHE A 21 -4.35 -10.17 -18.89
N MET A 22 -4.09 -9.96 -17.60
CA MET A 22 -5.08 -10.11 -16.53
C MET A 22 -6.19 -9.06 -16.58
N HIS A 23 -5.88 -7.85 -17.08
CA HIS A 23 -6.77 -6.68 -17.05
C HIS A 23 -6.99 -6.05 -18.44
N GLY A 24 -6.83 -6.85 -19.51
CA GLY A 24 -6.62 -6.34 -20.87
C GLY A 24 -7.83 -5.79 -21.62
N THR A 25 -9.06 -6.07 -21.21
CA THR A 25 -10.21 -5.89 -22.10
C THR A 25 -11.52 -5.45 -21.44
N GLY A 26 -11.55 -5.17 -20.12
CA GLY A 26 -12.79 -4.89 -19.40
C GLY A 26 -13.07 -3.40 -19.16
N VAL A 27 -14.31 -2.95 -19.43
CA VAL A 27 -14.89 -1.70 -18.89
C VAL A 27 -15.00 -1.73 -17.35
N ASN A 28 -14.94 -2.93 -16.75
CA ASN A 28 -15.04 -3.18 -15.30
C ASN A 28 -13.75 -2.94 -14.50
N ASP A 29 -12.74 -2.31 -15.08
CA ASP A 29 -11.42 -2.14 -14.45
C ASP A 29 -11.25 -0.80 -13.70
N VAL A 30 -12.24 0.11 -13.86
CA VAL A 30 -12.36 1.33 -13.06
C VAL A 30 -12.77 0.93 -11.64
N LEU A 31 -11.98 1.39 -10.67
CA LEU A 31 -12.23 1.12 -9.26
C LEU A 31 -13.37 2.00 -8.77
N SER A 32 -14.39 1.38 -8.18
CA SER A 32 -15.40 2.11 -7.43
C SER A 32 -14.75 2.77 -6.21
N LYS A 33 -15.34 3.87 -5.72
CA LYS A 33 -14.85 4.54 -4.52
C LYS A 33 -14.90 3.63 -3.29
N SER A 34 -15.93 2.81 -3.15
CA SER A 34 -16.07 1.87 -2.02
C SER A 34 -15.06 0.73 -2.05
N ASP A 35 -14.64 0.30 -3.25
CA ASP A 35 -13.80 -0.88 -3.40
C ASP A 35 -12.32 -0.54 -3.61
N PHE A 36 -11.99 0.70 -4.00
CA PHE A 36 -10.65 1.16 -4.36
C PHE A 36 -9.55 0.64 -3.43
N LEU A 37 -9.71 0.80 -2.12
CA LEU A 37 -8.67 0.46 -1.14
C LEU A 37 -8.46 -1.06 -1.03
N ARG A 38 -9.55 -1.82 -0.91
CA ARG A 38 -9.49 -3.28 -0.82
C ARG A 38 -8.94 -3.87 -2.11
N ASP A 39 -9.53 -3.48 -3.23
CA ASP A 39 -9.19 -4.00 -4.54
C ASP A 39 -7.77 -3.60 -4.97
N SER A 40 -7.29 -2.41 -4.59
CA SER A 40 -5.89 -2.04 -4.83
C SER A 40 -4.94 -2.92 -4.03
N PHE A 41 -5.20 -3.14 -2.74
CA PHE A 41 -4.35 -3.99 -1.91
C PHE A 41 -4.32 -5.43 -2.44
N GLU A 42 -5.48 -6.00 -2.77
CA GLU A 42 -5.60 -7.34 -3.36
C GLU A 42 -4.87 -7.44 -4.70
N ALA A 43 -4.94 -6.41 -5.55
CA ALA A 43 -4.23 -6.37 -6.81
C ALA A 43 -2.71 -6.41 -6.63
N LEU A 44 -2.16 -5.64 -5.68
CA LEU A 44 -0.73 -5.68 -5.36
C LEU A 44 -0.30 -7.04 -4.82
N ALA A 45 -1.05 -7.58 -3.86
CA ALA A 45 -0.77 -8.88 -3.26
C ALA A 45 -0.82 -10.01 -4.31
N SER A 46 -1.82 -9.97 -5.20
CA SER A 46 -1.97 -10.92 -6.31
C SER A 46 -0.79 -10.84 -7.27
N LEU A 47 -0.34 -9.64 -7.65
CA LEU A 47 0.81 -9.45 -8.53
C LEU A 47 2.06 -10.08 -7.92
N VAL A 48 2.36 -9.78 -6.65
CA VAL A 48 3.54 -10.31 -5.94
C VAL A 48 3.45 -11.84 -5.82
N HIS A 49 2.28 -12.38 -5.46
CA HIS A 49 2.09 -13.81 -5.27
C HIS A 49 2.29 -14.61 -6.57
N HIS A 50 1.62 -14.20 -7.65
CA HIS A 50 1.67 -14.92 -8.93
C HIS A 50 3.02 -14.80 -9.63
N ASN A 51 3.78 -13.73 -9.32
CA ASN A 51 5.08 -13.47 -9.94
C ASN A 51 6.25 -13.61 -8.95
N LYS A 52 6.08 -14.38 -7.86
CA LYS A 52 7.12 -14.61 -6.83
C LYS A 52 8.45 -15.20 -7.36
N HIS A 53 8.44 -15.72 -8.58
CA HIS A 53 9.62 -16.26 -9.27
C HIS A 53 10.39 -15.20 -10.07
N ASN A 54 9.80 -14.04 -10.34
CA ASN A 54 10.46 -12.93 -11.00
C ASN A 54 11.52 -12.33 -10.07
N SER A 55 12.76 -12.16 -10.54
CA SER A 55 13.84 -11.74 -9.63
C SER A 55 13.70 -10.30 -9.15
N LEU A 56 13.08 -9.38 -9.91
CA LEU A 56 12.79 -8.03 -9.40
C LEU A 56 11.88 -8.08 -8.18
N ILE A 57 10.86 -8.95 -8.20
CA ILE A 57 9.97 -9.11 -7.05
C ILE A 57 10.74 -9.71 -5.87
N GLN A 58 11.58 -10.72 -6.11
CA GLN A 58 12.39 -11.31 -5.04
C GLN A 58 13.35 -10.30 -4.42
N ASP A 59 14.01 -9.50 -5.24
CA ASP A 59 14.95 -8.48 -4.77
C ASP A 59 14.22 -7.36 -4.03
N ALA A 60 13.08 -6.89 -4.54
CA ALA A 60 12.23 -5.92 -3.86
C ALA A 60 11.70 -6.43 -2.52
N VAL A 61 11.25 -7.69 -2.42
CA VAL A 61 10.77 -8.30 -1.17
C VAL A 61 11.92 -8.49 -0.17
N ARG A 62 13.13 -8.84 -0.63
CA ARG A 62 14.32 -8.95 0.23
C ARG A 62 14.71 -7.59 0.80
N GLN A 63 14.67 -6.55 -0.03
CA GLN A 63 15.01 -5.19 0.38
C GLN A 63 13.91 -4.58 1.28
N TYR A 64 12.65 -4.87 0.97
CA TYR A 64 11.48 -4.35 1.66
C TYR A 64 10.51 -5.50 2.02
N PRO A 65 10.66 -6.13 3.20
CA PRO A 65 9.71 -7.18 3.65
C PRO A 65 8.26 -6.70 3.74
N ASP A 66 8.07 -5.39 3.87
CA ASP A 66 6.83 -4.61 3.88
C ASP A 66 6.42 -4.07 2.50
N LEU A 67 6.95 -4.63 1.40
CA LEU A 67 6.77 -4.16 0.01
C LEU A 67 5.30 -3.87 -0.33
N ILE A 68 4.38 -4.79 -0.03
CA ILE A 68 2.95 -4.63 -0.34
C ILE A 68 2.34 -3.50 0.50
N PRO A 69 2.43 -3.49 1.86
CA PRO A 69 2.01 -2.36 2.68
C PRO A 69 2.54 -0.99 2.23
N ARG A 70 3.83 -0.91 1.91
CA ARG A 70 4.48 0.35 1.51
C ARG A 70 4.04 0.80 0.14
N GLY A 71 4.06 -0.10 -0.85
CA GLY A 71 3.54 0.17 -2.19
C GLY A 71 2.07 0.56 -2.18
N PHE A 72 1.26 -0.07 -1.35
CA PHE A 72 -0.14 0.29 -1.15
C PHE A 72 -0.30 1.71 -0.61
N THR A 73 0.50 2.11 0.38
CA THR A 73 0.47 3.47 0.95
C THR A 73 0.81 4.50 -0.13
N ILE A 74 1.90 4.29 -0.87
CA ILE A 74 2.33 5.15 -1.98
C ILE A 74 1.23 5.29 -3.04
N LEU A 75 0.71 4.16 -3.52
CA LEU A 75 -0.21 4.14 -4.65
C LEU A 75 -1.62 4.57 -4.27
N SER A 76 -2.09 4.28 -3.06
CA SER A 76 -3.40 4.77 -2.59
C SER A 76 -3.39 6.29 -2.42
N VAL A 77 -2.27 6.91 -2.04
CA VAL A 77 -2.13 8.36 -2.06
C VAL A 77 -2.05 8.88 -3.50
N LEU A 78 -1.20 8.31 -4.36
CA LEU A 78 -1.07 8.78 -5.75
C LEU A 78 -2.39 8.69 -6.53
N HIS A 79 -3.06 7.54 -6.47
CA HIS A 79 -4.28 7.28 -7.22
C HIS A 79 -5.55 7.76 -6.49
N GLY A 80 -5.57 7.75 -5.16
CA GLY A 80 -6.70 8.24 -4.38
C GLY A 80 -6.73 9.77 -4.25
N VAL A 81 -5.56 10.42 -4.23
CA VAL A 81 -5.46 11.88 -4.01
C VAL A 81 -5.32 12.67 -5.32
N TYR A 82 -4.90 12.06 -6.43
CA TYR A 82 -4.62 12.80 -7.66
C TYR A 82 -5.29 12.28 -8.92
N THR A 83 -6.01 11.16 -8.84
CA THR A 83 -6.73 10.58 -9.97
C THR A 83 -8.24 10.59 -9.70
N THR A 84 -9.05 10.96 -10.70
CA THR A 84 -10.52 10.94 -10.60
C THR A 84 -11.12 9.56 -10.91
N GLU A 85 -10.40 8.75 -11.68
CA GLU A 85 -10.83 7.42 -12.14
C GLU A 85 -9.66 6.42 -12.07
N PRO A 86 -9.25 6.00 -10.86
CA PRO A 86 -8.19 5.01 -10.71
C PRO A 86 -8.64 3.66 -11.28
N THR A 87 -7.72 2.95 -11.95
CA THR A 87 -7.96 1.60 -12.49
C THR A 87 -7.02 0.58 -11.86
N LYS A 88 -7.47 -0.68 -11.73
CA LYS A 88 -6.63 -1.78 -11.24
C LYS A 88 -5.34 -1.88 -12.05
N LYS A 89 -5.45 -1.86 -13.38
CA LYS A 89 -4.33 -1.86 -14.30
C LYS A 89 -3.33 -0.72 -14.05
N ALA A 90 -3.79 0.51 -13.82
CA ALA A 90 -2.90 1.64 -13.57
C ALA A 90 -2.15 1.46 -12.24
N VAL A 91 -2.86 1.09 -11.17
CA VAL A 91 -2.26 0.82 -9.85
C VAL A 91 -1.19 -0.27 -9.95
N MET A 92 -1.49 -1.40 -10.60
CA MET A 92 -0.55 -2.51 -10.74
C MET A 92 0.64 -2.17 -11.64
N ARG A 93 0.42 -1.46 -12.74
CA ARG A 93 1.51 -1.02 -13.62
C ARG A 93 2.45 -0.06 -12.89
N ASP A 94 1.90 0.87 -12.13
CA ASP A 94 2.72 1.83 -11.39
C ASP A 94 3.45 1.12 -10.24
N PHE A 95 2.86 0.10 -9.62
CA PHE A 95 3.57 -0.78 -8.68
C PHE A 95 4.75 -1.51 -9.31
N VAL A 96 4.62 -2.02 -10.55
CA VAL A 96 5.75 -2.63 -11.28
C VAL A 96 6.89 -1.62 -11.49
N ASN A 97 6.57 -0.34 -11.71
CA ASN A 97 7.58 0.69 -11.86
C ASN A 97 8.31 0.99 -10.55
N LEU A 98 7.67 0.79 -9.39
CA LEU A 98 8.26 0.99 -8.07
C LEU A 98 9.26 -0.11 -7.65
N LEU A 99 9.26 -1.28 -8.30
CA LEU A 99 10.00 -2.47 -7.82
C LEU A 99 11.53 -2.32 -7.77
N ASP A 100 12.12 -1.39 -8.52
CA ASP A 100 13.56 -1.10 -8.53
C ASP A 100 13.86 0.33 -8.04
N GLU A 101 12.88 1.02 -7.45
CA GLU A 101 13.04 2.36 -6.93
C GLU A 101 13.34 2.34 -5.41
N ASP A 102 13.84 3.46 -4.90
CA ASP A 102 13.90 3.70 -3.45
C ASP A 102 12.49 4.00 -2.93
N LEU A 103 11.85 2.97 -2.36
CA LEU A 103 10.48 3.08 -1.85
C LEU A 103 10.38 4.02 -0.65
N ILE A 104 11.45 4.19 0.13
CA ILE A 104 11.48 5.12 1.27
C ILE A 104 11.45 6.55 0.74
N GLU A 105 12.33 6.86 -0.22
CA GLU A 105 12.35 8.17 -0.86
C GLU A 105 11.02 8.50 -1.55
N LYS A 106 10.44 7.53 -2.28
CA LYS A 106 9.14 7.71 -2.93
C LYS A 106 8.00 7.94 -1.95
N GLU A 107 7.95 7.19 -0.85
CA GLU A 107 6.95 7.40 0.20
C GLU A 107 7.05 8.82 0.79
N LEU A 108 8.26 9.28 1.12
CA LEU A 108 8.50 10.63 1.64
C LEU A 108 8.10 11.72 0.63
N MET A 109 8.43 11.53 -0.64
CA MET A 109 8.05 12.44 -1.73
C MET A 109 6.53 12.55 -1.86
N VAL A 110 5.83 11.42 -1.89
CA VAL A 110 4.36 11.37 -2.03
C VAL A 110 3.67 12.00 -0.83
N CYS A 111 4.17 11.77 0.39
CA CYS A 111 3.68 12.44 1.59
C CYS A 111 3.84 13.97 1.52
N THR A 112 5.00 14.44 1.06
CA THR A 112 5.32 15.88 0.97
C THR A 112 4.47 16.58 -0.09
N TYR A 113 4.29 15.93 -1.25
CA TYR A 113 3.48 16.46 -2.35
C TYR A 113 2.00 16.58 -1.94
N ALA A 114 1.50 15.61 -1.17
CA ALA A 114 0.13 15.56 -0.64
C ALA A 114 -0.23 16.70 0.31
N ARG A 115 0.71 17.15 1.13
CA ARG A 115 0.50 18.30 2.01
C ARG A 115 0.37 19.63 1.26
N SER A 116 0.85 19.70 0.03
CA SER A 116 1.08 20.96 -0.69
C SER A 116 -0.03 21.35 -1.68
N ASN A 117 -0.92 20.43 -2.05
CA ASN A 117 -2.01 20.67 -3.02
C ASN A 117 -3.38 20.49 -2.38
N LYS A 118 -4.27 21.50 -2.50
CA LYS A 118 -5.71 21.35 -2.23
C LYS A 118 -6.35 20.59 -3.39
N THR A 119 -6.52 19.28 -3.25
CA THR A 119 -6.95 18.39 -4.34
C THR A 119 -8.46 18.13 -4.36
N GLY A 120 -9.05 18.18 -5.56
CA GLY A 120 -10.40 17.67 -5.85
C GLY A 120 -10.42 16.16 -6.05
N ALA A 121 -9.89 15.42 -5.08
CA ALA A 121 -9.50 14.02 -5.21
C ALA A 121 -10.56 12.97 -4.85
N PHE A 122 -10.35 11.73 -5.26
CA PHE A 122 -11.17 10.55 -4.91
C PHE A 122 -11.27 10.35 -3.38
N PHE A 123 -10.16 10.50 -2.62
CA PHE A 123 -10.06 10.47 -1.15
C PHE A 123 -8.96 11.40 -0.59
N PRO A 124 -9.19 12.71 -0.44
CA PRO A 124 -8.20 13.62 0.14
C PRO A 124 -7.87 13.31 1.61
N GLN A 125 -8.76 12.63 2.33
CA GLN A 125 -8.60 12.32 3.76
C GLN A 125 -7.48 11.31 4.05
N LEU A 126 -7.05 10.51 3.07
CA LEU A 126 -6.01 9.49 3.25
C LEU A 126 -4.69 10.10 3.76
N VAL A 127 -4.37 11.31 3.30
CA VAL A 127 -3.16 12.04 3.71
C VAL A 127 -3.23 12.44 5.18
N HIS A 128 -4.38 12.98 5.60
CA HIS A 128 -4.60 13.37 6.99
C HIS A 128 -4.57 12.17 7.94
N VAL A 129 -5.09 11.02 7.50
CA VAL A 129 -5.01 9.76 8.26
C VAL A 129 -3.55 9.36 8.45
N LEU A 130 -2.73 9.36 7.39
CA LEU A 130 -1.32 9.02 7.49
C LEU A 130 -0.54 9.99 8.39
N ASP A 131 -0.77 11.30 8.27
CA ASP A 131 -0.14 12.30 9.14
C ASP A 131 -0.54 12.13 10.60
N THR A 132 -1.82 11.87 10.86
CA THR A 132 -2.32 11.63 12.21
C THR A 132 -1.72 10.37 12.83
N ILE A 133 -1.59 9.31 12.02
CA ILE A 133 -0.89 8.08 12.40
C ILE A 133 0.55 8.42 12.77
N ARG A 134 1.31 9.09 11.91
CA ARG A 134 2.71 9.47 12.18
C ARG A 134 2.86 10.23 13.49
N ASP A 135 2.02 11.23 13.72
CA ASP A 135 2.01 12.00 14.98
C ASP A 135 1.82 11.11 16.22
N ILE A 136 0.98 10.06 16.12
CA ILE A 136 0.75 9.11 17.22
C ILE A 136 2.00 8.28 17.48
N TYR A 137 2.69 7.85 16.42
CA TYR A 137 3.92 7.05 16.53
C TYR A 137 5.13 7.85 17.01
N ASP A 138 5.19 9.14 16.71
CA ASP A 138 6.25 10.04 17.15
C ASP A 138 6.06 10.57 18.59
N ALA A 139 4.96 10.21 19.28
CA ALA A 139 4.65 10.70 20.61
C ALA A 139 5.54 10.06 21.71
N GLU A 140 6.15 10.90 22.54
CA GLU A 140 7.15 10.52 23.57
C GLU A 140 6.66 9.49 24.60
N TYR A 141 5.35 9.44 24.86
CA TYR A 141 4.76 8.55 25.88
C TYR A 141 4.24 7.22 25.30
N PHE A 142 4.50 6.94 24.03
CA PHE A 142 3.93 5.78 23.35
C PHE A 142 4.91 4.61 23.25
N SER A 143 4.48 3.44 23.72
CA SER A 143 5.25 2.20 23.56
C SER A 143 5.04 1.63 22.15
N LEU A 144 6.11 1.61 21.35
CA LEU A 144 6.15 0.96 20.03
C LEU A 144 5.88 -0.56 20.09
N GLN A 145 5.86 -1.16 21.28
CA GLN A 145 5.73 -2.61 21.46
C GLN A 145 4.29 -3.14 21.28
N VAL A 146 3.27 -2.29 21.32
CA VAL A 146 1.85 -2.71 21.26
C VAL A 146 1.18 -2.40 19.91
N LEU A 147 1.88 -1.73 19.01
CA LEU A 147 1.37 -1.23 17.73
C LEU A 147 2.20 -1.75 16.54
N PRO A 148 1.64 -1.73 15.32
CA PRO A 148 2.38 -2.10 14.13
C PRO A 148 3.62 -1.19 13.99
N PRO A 149 4.80 -1.74 13.67
CA PRO A 149 6.10 -1.08 13.82
C PRO A 149 6.35 0.14 12.91
N THR A 150 5.50 0.40 11.91
CA THR A 150 5.69 1.49 10.94
C THR A 150 4.37 2.19 10.59
N SER A 151 4.47 3.47 10.20
CA SER A 151 3.32 4.31 9.79
C SER A 151 2.55 3.74 8.59
N HIS A 152 3.21 3.14 7.59
CA HIS A 152 2.53 2.54 6.44
C HIS A 152 1.79 1.25 6.81
N GLN A 153 2.30 0.43 7.74
CA GLN A 153 1.58 -0.75 8.23
C GLN A 153 0.36 -0.34 9.05
N ALA A 154 0.51 0.69 9.89
CA ALA A 154 -0.61 1.29 10.60
C ALA A 154 -1.65 1.85 9.63
N TYR A 155 -1.21 2.58 8.61
CA TYR A 155 -2.08 3.09 7.55
C TYR A 155 -2.86 1.97 6.87
N VAL A 156 -2.19 0.88 6.45
CA VAL A 156 -2.84 -0.29 5.85
C VAL A 156 -3.88 -0.89 6.79
N LEU A 157 -3.52 -1.13 8.05
CA LEU A 157 -4.42 -1.69 9.05
C LEU A 157 -5.63 -0.79 9.26
N TYR A 158 -5.43 0.52 9.38
CA TYR A 158 -6.52 1.46 9.56
C TYR A 158 -7.42 1.55 8.31
N VAL A 159 -6.83 1.76 7.15
CA VAL A 159 -7.54 2.04 5.90
C VAL A 159 -8.33 0.83 5.40
N LEU A 160 -7.80 -0.39 5.58
CA LEU A 160 -8.49 -1.61 5.17
C LEU A 160 -9.53 -2.09 6.20
N ASN A 161 -9.32 -1.88 7.50
CA ASN A 161 -10.23 -2.38 8.55
C ASN A 161 -11.24 -1.33 9.03
N CYS A 162 -10.99 -0.04 8.76
CA CYS A 162 -11.81 1.09 9.19
C CYS A 162 -12.15 2.01 8.01
N ALA A 163 -12.37 1.45 6.82
CA ALA A 163 -12.65 2.21 5.60
C ALA A 163 -13.86 3.15 5.73
N ASP A 164 -14.88 2.75 6.50
CA ASP A 164 -16.07 3.55 6.77
C ASP A 164 -15.80 4.80 7.64
N LEU A 165 -14.65 4.82 8.33
CA LEU A 165 -14.20 5.95 9.15
C LEU A 165 -13.38 6.97 8.35
N LEU A 166 -12.92 6.65 7.14
CA LEU A 166 -12.06 7.53 6.35
C LEU A 166 -12.69 8.87 5.99
N CYS A 167 -14.02 8.91 5.86
CA CYS A 167 -14.77 10.13 5.57
C CYS A 167 -15.31 10.83 6.83
N LYS A 168 -15.00 10.31 8.02
CA LYS A 168 -15.47 10.83 9.31
C LYS A 168 -14.33 11.55 10.02
N LYS A 169 -14.68 12.55 10.83
CA LYS A 169 -13.73 13.16 11.76
C LYS A 169 -13.54 12.20 12.94
N VAL A 170 -12.35 11.63 13.05
CA VAL A 170 -11.94 10.70 14.12
C VAL A 170 -10.85 11.34 14.98
N SER A 171 -10.80 11.01 16.28
CA SER A 171 -9.74 11.49 17.17
C SER A 171 -8.48 10.63 17.09
N LYS A 172 -7.36 11.13 17.62
CA LYS A 172 -6.09 10.38 17.69
C LYS A 172 -6.24 9.11 18.54
N GLU A 173 -6.96 9.23 19.65
CA GLU A 173 -7.24 8.13 20.59
C GLU A 173 -8.09 7.04 19.94
N GLU A 174 -9.06 7.43 19.11
CA GLU A 174 -9.92 6.49 18.38
C GLU A 174 -9.14 5.74 17.29
N ILE A 175 -8.31 6.44 16.50
CA ILE A 175 -7.41 5.80 15.53
C ILE A 175 -6.49 4.81 16.25
N PHE A 176 -5.89 5.24 17.35
CA PHE A 176 -5.01 4.40 18.16
C PHE A 176 -5.72 3.14 18.68
N GLY A 177 -6.91 3.28 19.27
CA GLY A 177 -7.68 2.16 19.79
C GLY A 177 -8.02 1.13 18.70
N ASN A 178 -8.41 1.61 17.51
CA ASN A 178 -8.69 0.74 16.37
C ASN A 178 -7.43 -0.01 15.88
N LEU A 179 -6.28 0.67 15.80
CA LEU A 179 -5.01 0.06 15.41
C LEU A 179 -4.56 -1.03 16.39
N ALA A 180 -4.65 -0.76 17.69
CA ALA A 180 -4.27 -1.72 18.72
C ALA A 180 -5.13 -2.99 18.66
N VAL A 181 -6.44 -2.85 18.45
CA VAL A 181 -7.36 -3.98 18.29
C VAL A 181 -7.04 -4.79 17.03
N CYS A 182 -6.77 -4.12 15.89
CA CYS A 182 -6.44 -4.81 14.65
C CYS A 182 -5.11 -5.58 14.74
N HIS A 183 -4.10 -4.98 15.35
CA HIS A 183 -2.81 -5.62 15.59
C HIS A 183 -2.94 -6.86 16.49
N ALA A 184 -3.67 -6.75 17.61
CA ALA A 184 -3.92 -7.88 18.49
C ALA A 184 -4.65 -9.04 17.79
N ARG A 185 -5.61 -8.72 16.90
CA ARG A 185 -6.30 -9.73 16.07
C ARG A 185 -5.34 -10.42 15.10
N LEU A 186 -4.46 -9.68 14.44
CA LEU A 186 -3.48 -10.24 13.52
C LEU A 186 -2.51 -11.20 14.23
N ASN A 187 -1.97 -10.79 15.38
CA ASN A 187 -1.08 -11.65 16.17
C ASN A 187 -1.78 -12.94 16.60
N LYS A 188 -3.06 -12.86 16.98
CA LYS A 188 -3.86 -14.04 17.31
C LYS A 188 -4.04 -14.97 16.11
N VAL A 189 -4.23 -14.44 14.90
CA VAL A 189 -4.34 -15.26 13.68
C VAL A 189 -3.02 -15.95 13.37
N ILE A 190 -1.90 -15.21 13.46
CA ILE A 190 -0.55 -15.76 13.29
C ILE A 190 -0.31 -16.89 14.29
N ASP A 191 -0.56 -16.66 15.58
CA ASP A 191 -0.40 -17.66 16.64
C ASP A 191 -1.27 -18.91 16.42
N LEU A 192 -2.48 -18.76 15.87
CA LEU A 192 -3.33 -19.90 15.54
C LEU A 192 -2.83 -20.66 14.31
N SER A 193 -2.27 -19.94 13.32
CA SER A 193 -1.71 -20.54 12.11
C SER A 193 -0.40 -21.30 12.36
N THR A 194 0.38 -20.90 13.36
CA THR A 194 1.67 -21.52 13.72
C THR A 194 1.55 -22.66 14.73
N ARG A 195 0.40 -22.83 15.39
CA ARG A 195 0.11 -23.95 16.30
C ARG A 195 -0.32 -25.25 15.59
N HIS A 196 -0.37 -25.24 14.26
CA HIS A 196 -0.72 -26.40 13.43
C HIS A 196 0.47 -26.98 12.64
N GLU A 197 1.69 -26.58 12.97
CA GLU A 197 2.94 -27.29 12.64
C GLU A 197 3.47 -28.03 13.88
#